data_AF-A0A8S3SF00-F1
#
_entry.id   AF-A0A8S3SF00-F1
#
_cell.length_a   1.000
_cell.length_b   1.000
_cell.length_c   1.000
_cell.angle_alpha   90.00
_cell.angle_beta   90.00
_cell.angle_gamma   90.00
#
_symmetry.space_group_name_H-M   'P 1'
#
loop_
_entity.id
_entity.type
_entity.pdbx_description
1 polymer ?
#
loop_
_entity_poly.entity_id
_entity_poly.type
_entity_poly.pdbx_seq_one_letter_code
_entity_poly.pdbx_strand_id
1 'polypeptide(L)'
;MKILFLNTQSFKTATGLKEICEKYNVDILCINESFESEKNPLSFGDWKPITSPRPNKARGGSAIFLKPSNHFIGQRQEHLELKDIEMVSIEVKDSKNKTFHLWVPYIPPEKPELMKKLCTHIEQQNLNNLILVGDLNAKSFEWNNAVENKHGELLEQCMTTSKLICVNDDQATRRASSSVIDLFLISRQLFNDVKNCVTLTHEKVQSDHIAVLLDFNAGNPHEENTSEEEYWNIKKCDWNAWKETAKDSFSKLSFPQNENIENNYNRFEETLTNCMTKCIPLVKPKKKTIIQHPHGGMMISEK
;
A
#
# COMPACT_ATOMS: atom_id res chain seq x y z
N MET A 1 -9.02 -0.94 -5.94
CA MET A 1 -7.93 -1.13 -6.89
C MET A 1 -6.89 -1.98 -6.20
N LYS A 2 -6.46 -3.06 -6.83
CA LYS A 2 -5.54 -4.02 -6.24
C LYS A 2 -4.20 -4.00 -6.94
N ILE A 3 -3.15 -3.70 -6.18
CA ILE A 3 -1.76 -3.62 -6.65
C ILE A 3 -1.03 -4.83 -6.07
N LEU A 4 -0.61 -5.75 -6.93
CA LEU A 4 0.20 -6.91 -6.53
C LEU A 4 1.66 -6.62 -6.84
N PHE A 5 2.55 -6.92 -5.89
CA PHE A 5 3.99 -6.89 -6.10
C PHE A 5 4.60 -8.28 -5.94
N LEU A 6 5.58 -8.61 -6.78
CA LEU A 6 6.42 -9.79 -6.63
C LEU A 6 7.81 -9.57 -7.26
N ASN A 7 8.89 -9.86 -6.51
CA ASN A 7 10.17 -10.17 -7.13
C ASN A 7 10.08 -11.58 -7.75
N THR A 8 10.19 -11.66 -9.07
CA THR A 8 9.92 -12.90 -9.82
C THR A 8 11.15 -13.78 -10.02
N GLN A 9 12.36 -13.25 -9.82
CA GLN A 9 13.62 -13.94 -10.15
C GLN A 9 13.64 -14.57 -11.55
N SER A 10 12.98 -13.90 -12.50
CA SER A 10 12.58 -14.31 -13.85
C SER A 10 11.07 -14.44 -14.01
N PHE A 11 10.48 -13.45 -14.68
CA PHE A 11 9.06 -13.44 -15.02
C PHE A 11 8.64 -14.68 -15.80
N LYS A 12 9.50 -15.18 -16.70
CA LYS A 12 9.24 -16.36 -17.54
C LYS A 12 9.00 -17.63 -16.73
N THR A 13 9.66 -17.77 -15.59
CA THR A 13 9.56 -18.96 -14.74
C THR A 13 8.61 -18.79 -13.57
N ALA A 14 8.03 -17.60 -13.36
CA ALA A 14 7.07 -17.31 -12.30
C ALA A 14 5.68 -17.93 -12.58
N THR A 15 5.63 -19.25 -12.69
CA THR A 15 4.40 -20.04 -12.85
C THR A 15 3.47 -19.80 -11.64
N GLY A 16 2.15 -19.69 -11.87
CA GLY A 16 1.17 -19.36 -10.84
C GLY A 16 0.79 -17.87 -10.74
N LEU A 17 1.58 -16.97 -11.36
CA LEU A 17 1.35 -15.52 -11.25
C LEU A 17 0.02 -15.09 -11.90
N LYS A 18 -0.36 -15.70 -13.02
CA LYS A 18 -1.61 -15.40 -13.71
C LYS A 18 -2.82 -15.80 -12.85
N GLU A 19 -2.76 -16.99 -12.29
CA GLU A 19 -3.80 -17.57 -11.43
C GLU A 19 -4.02 -16.70 -10.18
N ILE A 20 -2.95 -16.18 -9.58
CA ILE A 20 -3.06 -15.23 -8.45
C ILE A 20 -3.68 -13.91 -8.90
N CYS A 21 -3.21 -13.33 -10.01
CA CYS A 21 -3.77 -12.08 -10.52
C CYS A 21 -5.29 -12.19 -10.79
N GLU A 22 -5.73 -13.33 -11.32
CA GLU A 22 -7.16 -13.64 -11.54
C GLU A 22 -7.89 -13.87 -10.21
N LYS A 23 -7.38 -14.73 -9.34
CA LYS A 23 -7.98 -15.07 -8.03
C LYS A 23 -8.23 -13.84 -7.16
N TYR A 24 -7.28 -12.91 -7.11
CA TYR A 24 -7.37 -11.72 -6.27
C TYR A 24 -7.97 -10.51 -6.99
N ASN A 25 -8.31 -10.62 -8.28
CA ASN A 25 -8.76 -9.51 -9.12
C ASN A 25 -7.78 -8.33 -9.13
N VAL A 26 -6.51 -8.62 -9.41
CA VAL A 26 -5.44 -7.63 -9.48
C VAL A 26 -5.69 -6.68 -10.65
N ASP A 27 -5.40 -5.39 -10.45
CA ASP A 27 -5.51 -4.32 -11.45
C ASP A 27 -4.14 -3.88 -11.98
N ILE A 28 -3.15 -3.84 -11.09
CA ILE A 28 -1.79 -3.42 -11.38
C ILE A 28 -0.83 -4.48 -10.82
N LEU A 29 0.08 -4.97 -11.66
CA LEU A 29 1.09 -5.95 -11.28
C LEU A 29 2.48 -5.31 -11.37
N CYS A 30 3.17 -5.22 -10.24
CA CYS A 30 4.51 -4.66 -10.09
C CYS A 30 5.53 -5.80 -9.94
N ILE A 31 6.64 -5.72 -10.65
CA ILE A 31 7.63 -6.79 -10.70
C ILE A 31 9.04 -6.23 -10.57
N ASN A 32 9.84 -6.86 -9.72
CA ASN A 32 11.30 -6.81 -9.81
C ASN A 32 11.87 -8.12 -10.37
N GLU A 33 13.11 -8.05 -10.85
CA GLU A 33 13.85 -9.16 -11.47
C GLU A 33 13.06 -9.86 -12.59
N SER A 34 12.46 -9.05 -13.47
CA SER A 34 11.68 -9.56 -14.60
C SER A 34 12.52 -10.38 -15.60
N PHE A 35 13.81 -10.08 -15.71
CA PHE A 35 14.79 -10.68 -16.64
C PHE A 35 14.36 -10.54 -18.11
N GLU A 36 13.71 -9.41 -18.44
CA GLU A 36 13.38 -9.05 -19.81
C GLU A 36 14.62 -8.94 -20.69
N SER A 37 14.52 -9.43 -21.92
CA SER A 37 15.54 -9.26 -22.96
C SER A 37 14.88 -9.20 -24.33
N GLU A 38 15.59 -8.76 -25.36
CA GLU A 38 15.08 -8.77 -26.75
C GLU A 38 14.57 -10.16 -27.19
N LYS A 39 15.20 -11.22 -26.69
CA LYS A 39 14.82 -12.61 -26.99
C LYS A 39 13.66 -13.13 -26.15
N ASN A 40 13.36 -12.48 -25.03
CA ASN A 40 12.28 -12.86 -24.12
C ASN A 40 11.57 -11.57 -23.65
N PRO A 41 10.76 -10.94 -24.52
CA PRO A 41 9.98 -9.77 -24.14
C PRO A 41 8.93 -10.14 -23.10
N LEU A 42 8.54 -9.17 -22.29
CA LEU A 42 7.50 -9.35 -21.30
C LEU A 42 6.10 -9.36 -21.93
N SER A 43 5.29 -10.36 -21.62
CA SER A 43 3.90 -10.46 -22.05
C SER A 43 3.03 -11.07 -20.96
N PHE A 44 1.84 -10.51 -20.73
CA PHE A 44 0.93 -10.96 -19.68
C PHE A 44 -0.52 -10.78 -20.12
N GLY A 45 -0.98 -11.66 -21.02
CA GLY A 45 -2.28 -11.51 -21.68
C GLY A 45 -2.39 -10.15 -22.36
N ASP A 46 -3.52 -9.47 -22.16
CA ASP A 46 -3.80 -8.14 -22.73
C ASP A 46 -3.27 -6.98 -21.87
N TRP A 47 -2.52 -7.27 -20.79
CA TRP A 47 -2.03 -6.22 -19.89
C TRP A 47 -0.92 -5.44 -20.56
N LYS A 48 -0.97 -4.11 -20.43
CA LYS A 48 0.04 -3.21 -20.99
C LYS A 48 1.30 -3.22 -20.12
N PRO A 49 2.45 -3.69 -20.62
CA PRO A 49 3.71 -3.61 -19.89
C PRO A 49 4.31 -2.21 -19.99
N ILE A 50 4.88 -1.72 -18.89
CA ILE A 50 5.75 -0.55 -18.79
C ILE A 50 7.01 -1.03 -18.08
N THR A 51 8.13 -1.04 -18.80
CA THR A 51 9.32 -1.78 -18.37
C THR A 51 10.57 -0.92 -18.41
N SER A 52 11.54 -1.28 -17.57
CA SER A 52 12.89 -0.73 -17.57
C SER A 52 13.89 -1.89 -17.82
N PRO A 53 14.01 -2.36 -19.07
CA PRO A 53 14.85 -3.51 -19.41
C PRO A 53 16.32 -3.14 -19.35
N ARG A 54 17.17 -4.15 -19.13
CA ARG A 54 18.62 -4.01 -19.21
C ARG A 54 19.13 -4.58 -20.54
N PRO A 55 19.28 -3.76 -21.61
CA PRO A 55 19.63 -4.28 -22.94
C PRO A 55 20.92 -5.10 -22.96
N ASN A 56 21.86 -4.84 -22.05
CA ASN A 56 23.17 -5.51 -21.98
C ASN A 56 23.33 -6.49 -20.81
N LYS A 57 22.27 -6.83 -20.07
CA LYS A 57 22.34 -7.79 -18.96
C LYS A 57 21.19 -8.80 -19.02
N ALA A 58 21.51 -10.07 -18.84
CA ALA A 58 20.53 -11.14 -18.81
C ALA A 58 19.66 -11.18 -17.53
N ARG A 59 19.95 -10.32 -16.53
CA ARG A 59 19.30 -10.31 -15.21
C ARG A 59 19.00 -8.89 -14.72
N GLY A 60 17.99 -8.79 -13.86
CA GLY A 60 17.43 -7.56 -13.32
C GLY A 60 16.15 -7.12 -14.06
N GLY A 61 15.87 -5.83 -14.02
CA GLY A 61 14.73 -5.19 -14.67
C GLY A 61 13.49 -5.12 -13.79
N SER A 62 12.86 -3.95 -13.80
CA SER A 62 11.58 -3.68 -13.13
C SER A 62 10.49 -3.48 -14.17
N ALA A 63 9.26 -3.88 -13.84
CA ALA A 63 8.12 -3.78 -14.73
C ALA A 63 6.83 -3.49 -13.97
N ILE A 64 5.93 -2.77 -14.64
CA ILE A 64 4.54 -2.59 -14.23
C ILE A 64 3.65 -3.07 -15.37
N PHE A 65 2.71 -3.95 -15.07
CA PHE A 65 1.64 -4.34 -15.99
C PHE A 65 0.34 -3.69 -15.53
N LEU A 66 -0.35 -3.07 -16.47
CA LEU A 66 -1.66 -2.47 -16.25
C LEU A 66 -2.74 -3.33 -16.91
N LYS A 67 -3.70 -3.81 -16.11
CA LYS A 67 -4.88 -4.49 -16.64
C LYS A 67 -5.69 -3.51 -17.50
N PRO A 68 -6.19 -3.92 -18.68
CA PRO A 68 -7.11 -3.10 -19.45
C PRO A 68 -8.33 -2.74 -18.59
N SER A 69 -8.61 -1.45 -18.47
CA SER A 69 -9.64 -0.94 -17.58
C SER A 69 -10.16 0.42 -18.07
N ASN A 70 -11.45 0.67 -17.83
CA ASN A 70 -12.06 1.98 -18.02
C ASN A 70 -12.09 2.80 -16.71
N HIS A 71 -11.64 2.21 -15.59
CA HIS A 71 -11.72 2.81 -14.26
C HIS A 71 -10.44 3.53 -13.84
N PHE A 72 -9.32 3.27 -14.53
CA PHE A 72 -8.06 3.96 -14.30
C PHE A 72 -7.21 3.97 -15.57
N ILE A 73 -6.28 4.93 -15.62
CA ILE A 73 -5.21 4.98 -16.61
C ILE A 73 -3.88 5.10 -15.90
N GLY A 74 -2.83 4.52 -16.49
CA GLY A 74 -1.46 4.66 -16.01
C GLY A 74 -0.56 5.23 -17.10
N GLN A 75 0.23 6.24 -16.74
CA GLN A 75 1.18 6.88 -17.65
C GLN A 75 2.58 6.86 -17.04
N ARG A 76 3.58 6.45 -17.83
CA ARG A 76 4.99 6.44 -17.40
C ARG A 76 5.49 7.84 -17.13
N GLN A 77 6.24 7.98 -16.05
CA GLN A 77 6.86 9.22 -15.58
C GLN A 77 8.39 9.07 -15.58
N GLU A 78 8.99 8.96 -16.77
CA GLU A 78 10.43 8.73 -16.95
C GLU A 78 11.30 9.79 -16.27
N HIS A 79 10.81 11.03 -16.18
CA HIS A 79 11.51 12.12 -15.51
C HIS A 79 11.64 11.93 -13.99
N LEU A 80 10.84 11.04 -13.39
CA LEU A 80 10.92 10.64 -11.99
C LEU A 80 11.81 9.41 -11.78
N GLU A 81 12.32 8.78 -12.84
CA GLU A 81 13.15 7.58 -12.75
C GLU A 81 14.65 7.93 -12.60
N LEU A 82 15.32 7.24 -11.68
CA LEU A 82 16.77 7.35 -11.48
C LEU A 82 17.48 6.34 -12.39
N LYS A 83 18.33 6.83 -13.29
CA LYS A 83 19.05 5.98 -14.27
C LYS A 83 19.92 4.88 -13.67
N ASP A 84 20.43 5.08 -12.45
CA ASP A 84 21.31 4.13 -11.78
C ASP A 84 20.55 3.10 -10.92
N ILE A 85 19.23 3.27 -10.78
CA ILE A 85 18.34 2.37 -10.03
C ILE A 85 17.40 1.70 -11.02
N GLU A 86 17.21 0.40 -10.86
CA GLU A 86 16.21 -0.33 -11.64
C GLU A 86 14.82 0.05 -11.13
N MET A 87 14.21 1.05 -11.75
CA MET A 87 12.88 1.51 -11.38
C MET A 87 12.02 1.81 -12.60
N VAL A 88 10.72 1.62 -12.39
CA VAL A 88 9.66 2.13 -13.28
C VAL A 88 8.78 3.03 -12.43
N SER A 89 8.44 4.20 -12.96
CA SER A 89 7.53 5.14 -12.31
C SER A 89 6.35 5.43 -13.20
N ILE A 90 5.14 5.35 -12.64
CA ILE A 90 3.92 5.77 -13.34
C ILE A 90 3.12 6.74 -12.47
N GLU A 91 2.33 7.58 -13.12
CA GLU A 91 1.18 8.22 -12.50
C GLU A 91 -0.06 7.39 -12.84
N VAL A 92 -0.82 7.04 -11.82
CA VAL A 92 -2.11 6.37 -11.96
C VAL A 92 -3.20 7.39 -11.66
N LYS A 93 -4.17 7.48 -12.57
CA LYS A 93 -5.33 8.33 -12.43
C LYS A 93 -6.60 7.49 -12.49
N ASP A 94 -7.45 7.60 -11.48
CA ASP A 94 -8.73 6.90 -11.45
C ASP A 94 -9.84 7.65 -12.21
N SER A 95 -11.00 7.01 -12.33
CA SER A 95 -12.21 7.56 -12.96
C SER A 95 -12.77 8.83 -12.28
N LYS A 96 -12.39 9.11 -11.03
CA LYS A 96 -12.76 10.31 -10.27
C LYS A 96 -11.68 11.39 -10.33
N ASN A 97 -10.69 11.26 -11.23
CA ASN A 97 -9.52 12.13 -11.36
C ASN A 97 -8.59 12.16 -10.13
N LYS A 98 -8.71 11.22 -9.20
CA LYS A 98 -7.72 11.09 -8.13
C LYS A 98 -6.44 10.50 -8.72
N THR A 99 -5.31 11.08 -8.35
CA THR A 99 -3.99 10.65 -8.85
C THR A 99 -3.09 10.17 -7.72
N PHE A 100 -2.26 9.18 -8.02
CA PHE A 100 -1.11 8.79 -7.21
C PHE A 100 0.06 8.38 -8.09
N HIS A 101 1.26 8.50 -7.56
CA HIS A 101 2.47 8.01 -8.21
C HIS A 101 2.77 6.61 -7.70
N LEU A 102 3.10 5.69 -8.60
CA LEU A 102 3.52 4.34 -8.28
C LEU A 102 4.95 4.12 -8.78
N TRP A 103 5.87 3.92 -7.85
CA TRP A 103 7.29 3.68 -8.14
C TRP A 103 7.65 2.25 -7.77
N VAL A 104 8.34 1.56 -8.68
CA VAL A 104 8.76 0.16 -8.50
C VAL A 104 10.27 0.01 -8.59
N PRO A 105 11.03 0.47 -7.57
CA PRO A 105 12.48 0.33 -7.53
C PRO A 105 12.90 -1.09 -7.13
N TYR A 106 14.10 -1.48 -7.54
CA TYR A 106 14.85 -2.61 -6.99
C TYR A 106 16.18 -2.09 -6.44
N ILE A 107 16.48 -2.43 -5.18
CA ILE A 107 17.75 -2.06 -4.53
C ILE A 107 18.54 -3.32 -4.19
N PRO A 108 19.71 -3.55 -4.83
CA PRO A 108 20.56 -4.70 -4.51
C PRO A 108 21.09 -4.64 -3.07
N PRO A 109 21.21 -5.77 -2.34
CA PRO A 109 21.54 -5.78 -0.91
C PRO A 109 22.91 -5.17 -0.55
N GLU A 110 23.88 -5.22 -1.47
CA GLU A 110 25.26 -4.76 -1.25
C GLU A 110 25.48 -3.30 -1.70
N LYS A 111 24.41 -2.49 -1.81
CA LYS A 111 24.41 -1.18 -2.47
C LYS A 111 23.75 -0.05 -1.65
N PRO A 112 24.25 0.25 -0.43
CA PRO A 112 23.68 1.30 0.42
C PRO A 112 23.75 2.70 -0.21
N GLU A 113 24.67 2.94 -1.13
CA GLU A 113 24.73 4.20 -1.90
C GLU A 113 23.50 4.40 -2.80
N LEU A 114 22.93 3.32 -3.33
CA LEU A 114 21.71 3.38 -4.15
C LEU A 114 20.48 3.60 -3.26
N MET A 115 20.42 2.97 -2.08
CA MET A 115 19.38 3.26 -1.10
C MET A 115 19.40 4.73 -0.69
N LYS A 116 20.58 5.28 -0.35
CA LYS A 116 20.72 6.70 -0.02
C LYS A 116 20.27 7.60 -1.17
N LYS A 117 20.63 7.26 -2.42
CA LYS A 117 20.22 8.02 -3.61
C LYS A 117 18.71 7.99 -3.81
N LEU A 118 18.07 6.84 -3.63
CA LEU A 118 16.61 6.72 -3.67
C LEU A 118 15.97 7.61 -2.60
N CYS A 119 16.46 7.56 -1.36
CA CYS A 119 15.94 8.35 -0.25
C CYS A 119 16.02 9.86 -0.53
N THR A 120 17.19 10.34 -0.96
CA THR A 120 17.36 11.74 -1.35
C THR A 120 16.45 12.13 -2.52
N HIS A 121 16.22 11.24 -3.48
CA HIS A 121 15.32 11.51 -4.60
C HIS A 121 13.86 11.59 -4.16
N ILE A 122 13.40 10.71 -3.27
CA ILE A 122 12.07 10.79 -2.66
C ILE A 122 11.86 12.15 -1.99
N GLU A 123 12.82 12.57 -1.16
CA GLU A 123 12.78 13.87 -0.47
C GLU A 123 12.75 15.05 -1.45
N GLN A 124 13.53 14.97 -2.54
CA GLN A 124 13.60 16.02 -3.57
C GLN A 124 12.32 16.13 -4.39
N GLN A 125 11.71 15.00 -4.77
CA GLN A 125 10.46 15.03 -5.53
C GLN A 125 9.28 15.47 -4.65
N ASN A 126 9.35 15.23 -3.33
CA ASN A 126 8.37 15.68 -2.34
C ASN A 126 6.91 15.42 -2.75
N LEU A 127 6.67 14.21 -3.28
CA LEU A 127 5.36 13.79 -3.75
C LEU A 127 4.46 13.45 -2.56
N ASN A 128 3.30 14.09 -2.49
CA ASN A 128 2.36 13.87 -1.38
C ASN A 128 1.52 12.59 -1.57
N ASN A 129 1.48 12.02 -2.76
CA ASN A 129 0.63 10.90 -3.17
C ASN A 129 1.47 9.76 -3.77
N LEU A 130 2.58 9.41 -3.14
CA LEU A 130 3.46 8.34 -3.57
C LEU A 130 3.06 6.99 -2.96
N ILE A 131 2.99 5.96 -3.80
CA ILE A 131 3.08 4.55 -3.44
C ILE A 131 4.39 4.05 -4.02
N LEU A 132 5.27 3.55 -3.17
CA LEU A 132 6.53 2.93 -3.54
C LEU A 132 6.46 1.46 -3.15
N VAL A 133 6.74 0.56 -4.10
CA VAL A 133 6.80 -0.87 -3.83
C VAL A 133 7.96 -1.54 -4.52
N GLY A 134 8.74 -2.33 -3.79
CA GLY A 134 9.89 -2.99 -4.39
C GLY A 134 10.59 -3.94 -3.43
N ASP A 135 11.48 -4.75 -3.97
CA ASP A 135 12.51 -5.44 -3.19
C ASP A 135 13.61 -4.42 -2.89
N LEU A 136 13.55 -3.90 -1.66
CA LEU A 136 14.45 -2.86 -1.17
C LEU A 136 15.68 -3.45 -0.47
N ASN A 137 15.70 -4.77 -0.24
CA ASN A 137 16.68 -5.45 0.61
C ASN A 137 16.90 -4.73 1.96
N ALA A 138 15.88 -4.03 2.46
CA ALA A 138 15.92 -3.24 3.67
C ALA A 138 15.37 -4.06 4.83
N LYS A 139 16.15 -4.19 5.91
CA LYS A 139 15.77 -4.95 7.09
C LYS A 139 15.69 -4.01 8.28
N SER A 140 14.53 -3.98 8.93
CA SER A 140 14.24 -3.19 10.12
C SER A 140 13.24 -3.91 11.01
N PHE A 141 13.31 -3.68 12.33
CA PHE A 141 12.27 -4.09 13.25
C PHE A 141 10.93 -3.39 12.98
N GLU A 142 10.93 -2.20 12.38
CA GLU A 142 9.72 -1.40 12.08
C GLU A 142 8.75 -2.10 11.12
N TRP A 143 9.23 -3.04 10.31
CA TRP A 143 8.41 -3.89 9.45
C TRP A 143 8.63 -5.38 9.75
N ASN A 144 8.80 -5.69 11.03
CA ASN A 144 8.87 -7.05 11.58
C ASN A 144 9.98 -7.94 10.98
N ASN A 145 11.12 -7.35 10.59
CA ASN A 145 12.31 -8.12 10.26
C ASN A 145 13.07 -8.52 11.54
N ALA A 146 13.67 -9.70 11.57
CA ALA A 146 14.39 -10.18 12.75
C ALA A 146 15.75 -9.50 12.97
N VAL A 147 16.25 -8.76 11.97
CA VAL A 147 17.54 -8.06 12.00
C VAL A 147 17.42 -6.71 11.33
N GLU A 148 18.35 -5.82 11.64
CA GLU A 148 18.50 -4.53 10.97
C GLU A 148 19.69 -4.55 10.01
N ASN A 149 19.63 -3.73 8.97
CA ASN A 149 20.77 -3.46 8.11
C ASN A 149 20.85 -1.98 7.73
N LYS A 150 21.95 -1.60 7.05
CA LYS A 150 22.16 -0.20 6.66
C LYS A 150 21.05 0.35 5.75
N HIS A 151 20.42 -0.51 4.95
CA HIS A 151 19.28 -0.11 4.13
C HIS A 151 18.06 0.22 4.97
N GLY A 152 17.75 -0.58 5.99
CA GLY A 152 16.66 -0.31 6.93
C GLY A 152 16.85 1.02 7.64
N GLU A 153 18.04 1.26 8.21
CA GLU A 153 18.37 2.51 8.91
C GLU A 153 18.19 3.74 8.01
N LEU A 154 18.67 3.68 6.75
CA LEU A 154 18.52 4.77 5.79
C LEU A 154 17.05 4.98 5.40
N LEU A 155 16.30 3.89 5.24
CA LEU A 155 14.92 3.92 4.80
C LEU A 155 13.99 4.45 5.91
N GLU A 156 14.21 4.09 7.17
CA GLU A 156 13.47 4.64 8.32
C GLU A 156 13.64 6.15 8.45
N GLN A 157 14.88 6.63 8.29
CA GLN A 157 15.17 8.07 8.29
C GLN A 157 14.43 8.76 7.14
N CYS A 158 14.48 8.19 5.94
CA CYS A 158 13.76 8.70 4.77
C CYS A 158 12.24 8.69 4.95
N MET A 159 11.67 7.63 5.53
CA MET A 159 10.24 7.53 5.81
C MET A 159 9.80 8.63 6.76
N THR A 160 10.61 8.90 7.79
CA THR A 160 10.35 9.95 8.77
C THR A 160 10.36 11.34 8.12
N THR A 161 11.39 11.66 7.32
CA THR A 161 11.53 12.97 6.66
C THR A 161 10.48 13.18 5.56
N SER A 162 10.17 12.13 4.80
CA SER A 162 9.26 12.18 3.64
C SER A 162 7.81 11.85 3.99
N LYS A 163 7.50 11.64 5.27
CA LYS A 163 6.17 11.26 5.78
C LYS A 163 5.60 10.03 5.06
N LEU A 164 6.47 9.06 4.75
CA LEU A 164 6.06 7.75 4.27
C LEU A 164 5.78 6.84 5.46
N ILE A 165 4.92 5.85 5.26
CA ILE A 165 4.64 4.79 6.22
C ILE A 165 4.72 3.44 5.51
N CYS A 166 5.23 2.42 6.20
CA CYS A 166 5.16 1.05 5.74
C CYS A 166 3.77 0.50 6.05
N VAL A 167 3.15 -0.15 5.08
CA VAL A 167 1.81 -0.75 5.26
C VAL A 167 1.81 -2.26 5.14
N ASN A 168 2.98 -2.90 5.01
CA ASN A 168 3.10 -4.36 5.00
C ASN A 168 2.45 -4.99 6.24
N ASP A 169 1.98 -6.23 6.08
CA ASP A 169 1.69 -7.10 7.21
C ASP A 169 2.97 -7.66 7.83
N ASP A 170 2.82 -8.34 8.96
CA ASP A 170 3.94 -8.89 9.74
C ASP A 170 4.55 -10.17 9.13
N GLN A 171 4.19 -10.53 7.90
CA GLN A 171 4.57 -11.80 7.27
C GLN A 171 5.85 -11.65 6.45
N ALA A 172 6.70 -12.68 6.50
CA ALA A 172 7.92 -12.72 5.69
C ALA A 172 7.60 -12.69 4.19
N THR A 173 8.30 -11.83 3.45
CA THR A 173 8.14 -11.71 2.00
C THR A 173 9.14 -12.54 1.21
N ARG A 174 10.13 -13.16 1.89
CA ARG A 174 11.09 -14.09 1.29
C ARG A 174 11.20 -15.38 2.09
N ARG A 175 10.99 -16.52 1.41
CA ARG A 175 10.86 -17.85 2.02
C ARG A 175 12.15 -18.36 2.65
N ALA A 176 13.27 -18.21 1.95
CA ALA A 176 14.54 -18.80 2.36
C ALA A 176 15.13 -18.17 3.63
N SER A 177 14.92 -16.86 3.81
CA SER A 177 15.47 -16.09 4.93
C SER A 177 14.42 -15.67 5.97
N SER A 178 13.14 -15.96 5.73
CA SER A 178 12.02 -15.45 6.53
C SER A 178 12.10 -13.93 6.77
N SER A 179 12.53 -13.18 5.77
CA SER A 179 12.75 -11.73 5.87
C SER A 179 11.63 -10.94 5.19
N VAL A 180 11.31 -9.78 5.75
CA VAL A 180 10.41 -8.78 5.16
C VAL A 180 11.28 -7.73 4.46
N ILE A 181 11.39 -7.83 3.14
CA ILE A 181 12.26 -6.96 2.31
C ILE A 181 11.55 -6.39 1.08
N ASP A 182 10.38 -6.93 0.76
CA ASP A 182 9.50 -6.47 -0.32
C ASP A 182 8.46 -5.52 0.30
N LEU A 183 8.70 -4.21 0.21
CA LEU A 183 8.01 -3.22 1.04
C LEU A 183 7.09 -2.34 0.22
N PHE A 184 5.84 -2.18 0.68
CA PHE A 184 4.92 -1.13 0.29
C PHE A 184 5.06 0.05 1.25
N LEU A 185 5.63 1.14 0.76
CA LEU A 185 5.68 2.42 1.44
C LEU A 185 4.71 3.39 0.77
N ILE A 186 3.90 4.08 1.56
CA ILE A 186 2.95 5.06 1.03
C ILE A 186 3.10 6.40 1.72
N SER A 187 2.79 7.49 1.02
CA SER A 187 2.61 8.79 1.66
C SER A 187 1.49 8.70 2.69
N ARG A 188 1.74 9.22 3.90
CA ARG A 188 0.82 9.12 5.05
C ARG A 188 -0.62 9.55 4.72
N GLN A 189 -0.82 10.53 3.84
CA GLN A 189 -2.15 10.99 3.46
C GLN A 189 -2.98 9.96 2.67
N LEU A 190 -2.33 8.95 2.07
CA LEU A 190 -2.99 7.84 1.38
C LEU A 190 -3.43 6.72 2.34
N PHE A 191 -3.08 6.80 3.63
CA PHE A 191 -3.34 5.72 4.58
C PHE A 191 -4.83 5.36 4.68
N ASN A 192 -5.71 6.36 4.70
CA ASN A 192 -7.16 6.15 4.78
C ASN A 192 -7.74 5.47 3.52
N ASP A 193 -6.97 5.40 2.44
CA ASP A 193 -7.37 4.69 1.22
C ASP A 193 -6.88 3.24 1.22
N VAL A 194 -5.97 2.85 2.12
CA VAL A 194 -5.53 1.46 2.24
C VAL A 194 -6.62 0.66 2.97
N LYS A 195 -7.16 -0.35 2.29
CA LYS A 195 -8.09 -1.31 2.92
C LYS A 195 -7.33 -2.43 3.60
N ASN A 196 -6.30 -2.96 2.93
CA ASN A 196 -5.46 -4.02 3.44
C ASN A 196 -4.15 -4.07 2.66
N CYS A 197 -3.09 -4.61 3.28
CA CYS A 197 -1.88 -5.02 2.61
C CYS A 197 -1.50 -6.39 3.17
N VAL A 198 -1.43 -7.42 2.33
CA VAL A 198 -1.29 -8.80 2.79
C VAL A 198 -0.26 -9.55 1.96
N THR A 199 0.59 -10.30 2.65
CA THR A 199 1.54 -11.23 2.03
C THR A 199 0.84 -12.57 1.76
N LEU A 200 0.88 -13.02 0.51
CA LEU A 200 0.14 -14.18 0.02
C LEU A 200 0.88 -15.49 0.30
N THR A 201 1.13 -15.79 1.58
CA THR A 201 1.99 -16.90 2.03
C THR A 201 1.57 -18.29 1.54
N HIS A 202 0.27 -18.51 1.35
CA HIS A 202 -0.32 -19.77 0.89
C HIS A 202 -0.31 -19.95 -0.63
N GLU A 203 -0.07 -18.88 -1.39
CA GLU A 203 -0.06 -18.95 -2.84
C GLU A 203 1.28 -19.47 -3.35
N LYS A 204 1.22 -20.29 -4.39
CA LYS A 204 2.38 -20.93 -5.00
C LYS A 204 2.72 -20.24 -6.31
N VAL A 205 3.59 -19.24 -6.23
CA VAL A 205 4.36 -18.78 -7.40
C VAL A 205 5.75 -19.37 -7.31
N GLN A 206 6.31 -19.75 -8.45
CA GLN A 206 7.71 -20.17 -8.55
C GLN A 206 8.65 -18.96 -8.43
N SER A 207 8.88 -18.51 -7.20
CA SER A 207 9.88 -17.54 -6.75
C SER A 207 10.25 -17.85 -5.29
N ASP A 208 11.45 -17.50 -4.83
CA ASP A 208 11.76 -17.53 -3.40
C ASP A 208 11.12 -16.36 -2.63
N HIS A 209 10.63 -15.34 -3.34
CA HIS A 209 9.80 -14.27 -2.81
C HIS A 209 8.31 -14.65 -2.81
N ILE A 210 7.56 -14.00 -1.93
CA ILE A 210 6.13 -14.15 -1.74
C ILE A 210 5.46 -12.87 -2.23
N ALA A 211 4.37 -13.02 -2.98
CA ALA A 211 3.67 -11.86 -3.51
C ALA A 211 3.00 -11.08 -2.37
N VAL A 212 3.05 -9.75 -2.45
CA VAL A 212 2.42 -8.84 -1.50
C VAL A 212 1.31 -8.08 -2.24
N LEU A 213 0.11 -8.07 -1.68
CA LEU A 213 -1.08 -7.49 -2.29
C LEU A 213 -1.55 -6.28 -1.47
N LEU A 214 -1.55 -5.10 -2.09
CA LEU A 214 -2.18 -3.90 -1.56
C LEU A 214 -3.59 -3.76 -2.14
N ASP A 215 -4.61 -3.75 -1.29
CA ASP A 215 -5.96 -3.33 -1.64
C ASP A 215 -6.15 -1.85 -1.29
N PHE A 216 -6.30 -1.05 -2.33
CA PHE A 216 -6.31 0.40 -2.28
C PHE A 216 -7.62 0.95 -2.82
N ASN A 217 -8.29 1.80 -2.06
CA ASN A 217 -9.49 2.49 -2.48
C ASN A 217 -9.16 3.65 -3.44
N ALA A 218 -8.79 3.30 -4.67
CA ALA A 218 -8.74 4.24 -5.77
C ALA A 218 -10.17 4.55 -6.25
N GLY A 219 -10.91 5.33 -5.45
CA GLY A 219 -12.16 5.96 -5.85
C GLY A 219 -13.20 5.04 -6.52
N ASN A 220 -13.21 3.75 -6.24
CA ASN A 220 -13.96 2.78 -7.04
C ASN A 220 -15.47 3.10 -6.96
N PRO A 221 -16.21 3.19 -8.08
CA PRO A 221 -17.65 3.43 -8.05
C PRO A 221 -18.46 2.27 -7.45
N HIS A 222 -17.85 1.10 -7.25
CA HIS A 222 -18.56 -0.13 -6.88
C HIS A 222 -18.28 -0.69 -5.48
N GLU A 223 -17.55 0.05 -4.65
CA GLU A 223 -17.54 -0.19 -3.20
C GLU A 223 -17.57 1.15 -2.46
N GLU A 224 -18.56 2.00 -2.78
CA GLU A 224 -19.33 2.49 -1.65
C GLU A 224 -20.01 1.24 -1.09
N ASN A 225 -19.33 0.57 -0.17
CA ASN A 225 -20.07 -0.06 0.89
C ASN A 225 -20.98 1.07 1.39
N THR A 226 -22.25 1.03 0.99
CA THR A 226 -23.32 1.37 1.91
C THR A 226 -23.26 0.34 3.04
N SER A 227 -22.11 0.19 3.71
CA SER A 227 -22.15 -0.25 5.07
C SER A 227 -22.90 0.88 5.73
N GLU A 228 -24.03 0.55 6.31
CA GLU A 228 -24.73 1.40 7.25
C GLU A 228 -23.88 1.55 8.52
N GLU A 229 -22.55 1.60 8.39
CA GLU A 229 -21.61 1.70 9.48
C GLU A 229 -21.70 3.12 10.01
N GLU A 230 -22.26 3.16 11.20
CA GLU A 230 -22.30 4.33 12.04
C GLU A 230 -20.86 4.72 12.40
N TYR A 231 -20.49 5.97 12.15
CA TYR A 231 -19.18 6.48 12.54
C TYR A 231 -19.30 7.45 13.72
N TRP A 232 -18.29 7.45 14.60
CA TRP A 232 -18.19 8.38 15.72
C TRP A 232 -18.00 9.81 15.20
N ASN A 233 -18.95 10.70 15.48
CA ASN A 233 -18.80 12.11 15.15
C ASN A 233 -18.05 12.84 16.27
N ILE A 234 -16.72 12.71 16.26
CA ILE A 234 -15.81 13.31 17.24
C ILE A 234 -16.00 14.83 17.34
N LYS A 235 -16.40 15.51 16.25
CA LYS A 235 -16.67 16.96 16.26
C LYS A 235 -17.85 17.33 17.17
N LYS A 236 -18.75 16.39 17.43
CA LYS A 236 -19.90 16.54 18.33
C LYS A 236 -19.70 15.85 19.68
N CYS A 237 -18.47 15.44 20.00
CA CYS A 237 -18.15 14.89 21.31
C CYS A 237 -18.48 15.91 22.41
N ASP A 238 -19.22 15.48 23.44
CA ASP A 238 -19.31 16.22 24.68
C ASP A 238 -18.01 15.98 25.48
N TRP A 239 -17.05 16.91 25.31
CA TRP A 239 -15.74 16.80 25.94
C TRP A 239 -15.76 16.89 27.46
N ASN A 240 -16.79 17.51 28.06
CA ASN A 240 -16.90 17.56 29.52
C ASN A 240 -17.40 16.21 30.04
N ALA A 241 -18.46 15.66 29.45
CA ALA A 241 -18.95 14.32 29.77
C ALA A 241 -17.87 13.26 29.51
N TRP A 242 -17.10 13.39 28.43
CA TRP A 242 -15.97 12.51 28.13
C TRP A 242 -14.93 12.52 29.23
N LYS A 243 -14.49 13.71 29.67
CA LYS A 243 -13.48 13.83 30.73
C LYS A 243 -13.93 13.17 32.03
N GLU A 244 -15.18 13.38 32.43
CA GLU A 244 -15.73 12.76 33.64
C GLU A 244 -15.86 11.24 33.49
N THR A 245 -16.43 10.78 32.37
CA THR A 245 -16.65 9.36 32.08
C THR A 245 -15.34 8.59 31.95
N ALA A 246 -14.36 9.16 31.25
CA ALA A 246 -13.03 8.58 31.10
C ALA A 246 -12.31 8.53 32.46
N LYS A 247 -12.36 9.61 33.24
CA LYS A 247 -11.74 9.64 34.57
C LYS A 247 -12.31 8.54 35.46
N ASP A 248 -13.63 8.38 35.51
CA ASP A 248 -14.27 7.33 36.29
C ASP A 248 -13.93 5.92 35.76
N SER A 249 -14.09 5.69 34.47
CA SER A 249 -13.91 4.36 33.86
C SER A 249 -12.46 3.88 33.94
N PHE A 250 -11.49 4.73 33.59
CA PHE A 250 -10.07 4.37 33.64
C PHE A 250 -9.53 4.30 35.06
N SER A 251 -10.14 4.97 36.05
CA SER A 251 -9.74 4.80 37.46
C SER A 251 -10.07 3.41 38.02
N LYS A 252 -11.01 2.70 37.39
CA LYS A 252 -11.44 1.34 37.76
C LYS A 252 -10.79 0.26 36.91
N LEU A 253 -10.11 0.65 35.84
CA LEU A 253 -9.42 -0.28 34.95
C LEU A 253 -8.19 -0.85 35.65
N SER A 254 -8.06 -2.18 35.65
CA SER A 254 -6.91 -2.88 36.21
C SER A 254 -6.32 -3.86 35.19
N PHE A 255 -5.00 -3.99 35.24
CA PHE A 255 -4.21 -4.87 34.38
C PHE A 255 -3.48 -5.90 35.24
N PRO A 256 -4.08 -7.06 35.51
CA PRO A 256 -3.42 -8.11 36.29
C PRO A 256 -2.18 -8.62 35.56
N GLN A 257 -1.05 -8.73 36.28
CA GLN A 257 0.22 -9.15 35.69
C GLN A 257 0.24 -10.61 35.23
N ASN A 258 -0.69 -11.44 35.73
CA ASN A 258 -0.85 -12.84 35.36
C ASN A 258 -1.84 -13.06 34.20
N GLU A 259 -2.35 -11.99 33.60
CA GLU A 259 -3.28 -12.06 32.47
C GLU A 259 -2.53 -11.99 31.12
N ASN A 260 -3.06 -12.65 30.08
CA ASN A 260 -2.54 -12.52 28.72
C ASN A 260 -2.69 -11.07 28.22
N ILE A 261 -1.70 -10.60 27.48
CA ILE A 261 -1.68 -9.28 26.83
C ILE A 261 -2.96 -9.00 26.00
N GLU A 262 -3.49 -10.01 25.30
CA GLU A 262 -4.71 -9.90 24.51
C GLU A 262 -5.93 -9.55 25.36
N ASN A 263 -6.06 -10.21 26.52
CA ASN A 263 -7.16 -9.93 27.45
C ASN A 263 -7.03 -8.54 28.09
N ASN A 264 -5.80 -8.09 28.35
CA ASN A 264 -5.54 -6.73 28.84
C ASN A 264 -5.86 -5.68 27.76
N TYR A 265 -5.51 -5.95 26.50
CA TYR A 265 -5.88 -5.11 25.37
C TYR A 265 -7.39 -5.01 25.22
N ASN A 266 -8.10 -6.14 25.22
CA ASN A 266 -9.56 -6.17 25.10
C ASN A 266 -10.25 -5.37 26.21
N ARG A 267 -9.76 -5.42 27.46
CA ARG A 267 -10.31 -4.57 28.56
C ARG A 267 -10.09 -3.09 28.32
N PHE A 268 -8.92 -2.71 27.80
CA PHE A 268 -8.64 -1.33 27.45
C PHE A 268 -9.56 -0.85 26.32
N GLU A 269 -9.67 -1.63 25.25
CA GLU A 269 -10.53 -1.32 24.09
C GLU A 269 -12.01 -1.21 24.51
N GLU A 270 -12.51 -2.14 25.33
CA GLU A 270 -13.87 -2.11 25.84
C GLU A 270 -14.12 -0.88 26.72
N THR A 271 -13.17 -0.55 27.60
CA THR A 271 -13.25 0.65 28.46
C THR A 271 -13.28 1.92 27.62
N LEU A 272 -12.44 2.01 26.60
CA LEU A 272 -12.39 3.14 25.68
C LEU A 272 -13.69 3.25 24.88
N THR A 273 -14.17 2.14 24.33
CA THR A 273 -15.42 2.06 23.56
C THR A 273 -16.61 2.47 24.41
N ASN A 274 -16.68 2.04 25.67
CA ASN A 274 -17.72 2.44 26.62
C ASN A 274 -17.69 3.93 26.97
N CYS A 275 -16.52 4.56 26.98
CA CYS A 275 -16.43 6.01 27.11
C CYS A 275 -16.94 6.69 25.83
N MET A 276 -16.61 6.13 24.65
CA MET A 276 -16.94 6.75 23.36
C MET A 276 -18.45 6.70 23.11
N THR A 277 -19.08 5.55 23.37
CA THR A 277 -20.53 5.33 23.23
C THR A 277 -21.38 6.30 24.05
N LYS A 278 -20.88 6.76 25.21
CA LYS A 278 -21.61 7.69 26.08
C LYS A 278 -21.49 9.15 25.64
N CYS A 279 -20.39 9.52 24.99
CA CYS A 279 -20.02 10.94 24.81
C CYS A 279 -19.94 11.38 23.36
N ILE A 280 -19.80 10.44 22.42
CA ILE A 280 -19.65 10.72 21.01
C ILE A 280 -20.88 10.20 20.28
N PRO A 281 -21.66 11.03 19.59
CA PRO A 281 -22.80 10.54 18.85
C PRO A 281 -22.33 9.77 17.61
N LEU A 282 -22.97 8.62 17.39
CA LEU A 282 -22.88 7.87 16.15
C LEU A 282 -23.67 8.57 15.05
N VAL A 283 -23.09 8.66 13.86
CA VAL A 283 -23.71 9.31 12.70
C VAL A 283 -23.79 8.32 11.55
N LYS A 284 -24.97 8.23 10.94
CA LYS A 284 -25.17 7.53 9.68
C LYS A 284 -24.82 8.46 8.52
N PRO A 285 -24.09 7.99 7.49
CA PRO A 285 -23.87 8.79 6.30
C PRO A 285 -25.22 9.17 5.67
N LYS A 286 -25.41 10.45 5.34
CA LYS A 286 -26.59 10.90 4.58
C LYS A 286 -26.53 10.28 3.19
N LYS A 287 -27.55 9.51 2.81
CA LYS A 287 -27.73 9.05 1.43
C LYS A 287 -27.67 10.25 0.50
N LYS A 288 -26.67 10.32 -0.38
CA LYS A 288 -26.71 11.25 -1.52
C LYS A 288 -27.73 10.68 -2.50
N THR A 289 -28.92 11.25 -2.54
CA THR A 289 -29.88 10.98 -3.62
C THR A 289 -29.30 11.56 -4.90
N ILE A 290 -28.69 10.73 -5.74
CA ILE A 290 -28.30 11.12 -7.10
C ILE A 290 -29.60 11.19 -7.90
N ILE A 291 -30.14 12.40 -8.07
CA ILE A 291 -31.22 12.64 -9.03
C ILE A 291 -30.55 12.63 -10.42
N GLN A 292 -30.69 11.52 -11.15
CA GLN A 292 -30.35 11.51 -12.57
C GLN A 292 -31.37 12.37 -13.31
N HIS A 293 -30.97 13.56 -13.75
CA HIS A 293 -31.75 14.32 -14.72
C HIS A 293 -31.44 13.79 -16.12
N PRO A 294 -32.46 13.36 -16.89
CA PRO A 294 -32.27 13.04 -18.29
C PRO A 294 -32.15 14.39 -19.04
N HIS A 295 -30.99 14.56 -19.68
CA HIS A 295 -30.63 15.60 -20.65
C HIS A 295 -29.71 16.70 -20.11
N GLY A 296 -28.55 16.81 -20.77
CA GLY A 296 -27.43 17.66 -20.43
C GLY A 296 -27.76 19.14 -20.30
N GLY A 297 -27.30 19.72 -19.20
CA GLY A 297 -27.38 21.15 -18.90
C GLY A 297 -26.99 21.36 -17.45
N MET A 298 -25.71 21.68 -17.22
CA MET A 298 -25.19 21.95 -15.88
C MET A 298 -25.58 23.39 -15.49
N MET A 299 -26.63 23.55 -14.69
CA MET A 299 -26.80 24.73 -13.83
C MET A 299 -26.74 24.27 -12.37
N ILE A 300 -25.80 24.85 -11.63
CA ILE A 300 -25.69 24.69 -10.19
C ILE A 300 -26.77 25.61 -9.58
N SER A 301 -27.76 25.04 -8.90
CA SER A 301 -28.59 25.80 -7.97
C SER A 301 -28.18 25.46 -6.55
N GLU A 302 -27.70 26.45 -5.81
CA GLU A 302 -27.52 26.36 -4.37
C GLU A 302 -28.86 26.56 -3.66
N LYS A 303 -29.24 25.58 -2.83
CA LYS A 303 -29.91 25.79 -1.54
C LYS A 303 -29.42 24.76 -0.54
#